data_AF-A0A971KWW1-F1
#
_entry.id   AF-A0A971KWW1-F1
#
_cell.length_a   1.000
_cell.length_b   1.000
_cell.length_c   1.000
_cell.angle_alpha   90.00
_cell.angle_beta   90.00
_cell.angle_gamma   90.00
#
_symmetry.space_group_name_H-M   'P 1'
#
loop_
_entity.id
_entity.type
_entity.pdbx_description
1 polymer ?
#
loop_
_entity_poly.entity_id
_entity_poly.type
_entity_poly.pdbx_seq_one_letter_code
_entity_poly.pdbx_strand_id
1 'polypeptide(L)'
;MNRSIFRTSSIERISSPEQLSDYLRVSRLSVWLVLAAAAILLISFLVWGILGELPTTLKAEAFIQDELAICYLAQEEAGHISAGDRAVINGSEYQVTEVGSIPLSRAEVEASLESDYVKNALSLSDWNIEVRIAVPNASEGLASVTITTEYTKPISFLIN
;
A
#
# COMPACT_ATOMS: atom_id res chain seq x y z
N MET A 1 53.95 -46.91 -66.12
CA MET A 1 53.17 -47.60 -65.08
C MET A 1 53.28 -46.82 -63.77
N ASN A 2 52.15 -46.73 -63.06
CA ASN A 2 51.74 -45.68 -62.11
C ASN A 2 52.66 -45.39 -60.92
N ARG A 3 52.91 -44.09 -60.71
CA ARG A 3 53.41 -43.53 -59.45
C ARG A 3 52.31 -43.57 -58.39
N SER A 4 52.70 -44.01 -57.20
CA SER A 4 51.95 -43.90 -55.95
C SER A 4 51.70 -42.43 -55.61
N ILE A 5 50.49 -41.95 -55.90
CA ILE A 5 49.95 -40.76 -55.23
C ILE A 5 49.13 -41.28 -54.06
N PHE A 6 49.68 -41.06 -52.87
CA PHE A 6 49.05 -41.30 -51.59
C PHE A 6 47.64 -40.73 -51.60
N ARG A 7 46.67 -41.62 -51.81
CA ARG A 7 45.26 -41.33 -51.68
C ARG A 7 44.96 -41.18 -50.20
N THR A 8 45.10 -39.95 -49.73
CA THR A 8 44.04 -39.31 -48.95
C THR A 8 43.68 -40.02 -47.65
N SER A 9 44.68 -40.45 -46.85
CA SER A 9 44.49 -40.73 -45.41
C SER A 9 44.42 -39.45 -44.57
N SER A 10 43.99 -38.31 -45.14
CA SER A 10 43.99 -37.02 -44.42
C SER A 10 42.76 -36.15 -44.67
N ILE A 11 41.78 -36.57 -45.49
CA ILE A 11 40.59 -35.75 -45.76
C ILE A 11 39.34 -36.22 -45.01
N GLU A 12 39.35 -37.40 -44.40
CA GLU A 12 38.19 -37.96 -43.72
C GLU A 12 38.13 -37.60 -42.21
N ARG A 13 38.87 -36.56 -41.81
CA ARG A 13 38.89 -36.07 -40.42
C ARG A 13 38.76 -34.55 -40.30
N ILE A 14 38.12 -33.90 -41.27
CA ILE A 14 37.82 -32.47 -41.16
C ILE A 14 36.50 -32.20 -41.86
N SER A 15 35.40 -32.60 -41.24
CA SER A 15 34.04 -32.10 -41.44
C SER A 15 33.10 -33.07 -40.74
N SER A 16 33.19 -33.19 -39.41
CA SER A 16 31.95 -33.44 -38.66
C SER A 16 31.11 -32.21 -38.95
N PRO A 17 30.09 -32.31 -39.82
CA PRO A 17 29.28 -31.16 -40.14
C PRO A 17 28.51 -30.87 -38.86
N GLU A 18 28.78 -29.71 -38.28
CA GLU A 18 27.70 -28.88 -37.74
C GLU A 18 26.95 -29.41 -36.52
N GLN A 19 27.55 -30.25 -35.67
CA GLN A 19 27.04 -30.42 -34.30
C GLN A 19 27.36 -29.23 -33.38
N LEU A 20 27.96 -28.15 -33.91
CA LEU A 20 27.92 -26.82 -33.28
C LEU A 20 26.69 -26.01 -33.68
N SER A 21 26.04 -26.32 -34.81
CA SER A 21 24.87 -25.56 -35.28
C SER A 21 23.59 -25.91 -34.49
N ASP A 22 23.54 -27.08 -33.85
CA ASP A 22 22.35 -27.49 -33.08
C ASP A 22 22.25 -26.86 -31.68
N TYR A 23 23.35 -26.29 -31.17
CA TYR A 23 23.31 -25.46 -29.95
C TYR A 23 22.97 -23.99 -30.25
N LEU A 24 23.07 -23.60 -31.52
CA LEU A 24 22.42 -22.43 -32.09
C LEU A 24 21.16 -22.83 -32.86
N ARG A 25 20.40 -23.83 -32.39
CA ARG A 25 18.94 -23.74 -32.54
C ARG A 25 18.44 -22.67 -31.57
N VAL A 26 18.82 -21.46 -31.98
CA VAL A 26 18.60 -20.13 -31.45
C VAL A 26 17.45 -20.17 -30.49
N SER A 27 17.76 -19.91 -29.21
CA SER A 27 16.84 -19.65 -28.11
C SER A 27 15.40 -19.63 -28.62
N ARG A 28 14.71 -20.78 -28.51
CA ARG A 28 13.35 -20.96 -29.03
C ARG A 28 12.61 -19.65 -28.80
N LEU A 29 12.04 -19.02 -29.82
CA LEU A 29 11.36 -17.71 -29.69
C LEU A 29 10.45 -17.64 -28.45
N SER A 30 9.85 -18.78 -28.11
CA SER A 30 9.12 -19.05 -26.87
C SER A 30 9.88 -18.72 -25.57
N VAL A 31 11.16 -19.09 -25.42
CA VAL A 31 12.00 -18.77 -24.24
C VAL A 31 12.23 -17.26 -24.14
N TRP A 32 12.47 -16.57 -25.25
CA TRP A 32 12.58 -15.10 -25.26
C TRP A 32 11.27 -14.42 -24.86
N LEU A 33 10.13 -14.95 -25.31
CA LEU A 33 8.82 -14.46 -24.90
C LEU A 33 8.57 -14.67 -23.40
N VAL A 34 8.93 -15.83 -22.85
CA VAL A 34 8.82 -16.11 -21.41
C VAL A 34 9.75 -15.18 -20.61
N LEU A 35 10.99 -14.99 -21.08
CA LEU A 35 11.95 -14.07 -20.45
C LEU A 35 11.44 -12.63 -20.47
N ALA A 36 10.89 -12.17 -21.60
CA ALA A 36 10.30 -10.84 -21.74
C ALA A 36 9.08 -10.66 -20.82
N ALA A 37 8.19 -11.67 -20.75
CA ALA A 37 7.06 -11.66 -19.83
C ALA A 37 7.50 -11.57 -18.37
N ALA A 38 8.52 -12.35 -17.98
CA ALA A 38 9.10 -12.28 -16.65
C ALA A 38 9.75 -10.91 -16.36
N ALA A 39 10.47 -10.34 -17.32
CA ALA A 39 11.05 -9.00 -17.20
C ALA A 39 9.97 -7.90 -17.04
N ILE A 40 8.90 -7.96 -17.84
CA ILE A 40 7.77 -7.02 -17.73
C ILE A 40 7.09 -7.14 -16.37
N LEU A 41 6.89 -8.35 -15.87
CA LEU A 41 6.29 -8.59 -14.55
C LEU A 41 7.18 -7.98 -13.45
N LEU A 42 8.49 -8.22 -13.50
CA LEU A 42 9.45 -7.63 -12.56
C LEU A 42 9.42 -6.09 -12.62
N ILE A 43 9.46 -5.51 -13.82
CA ILE A 43 9.39 -4.05 -13.98
C ILE A 43 8.06 -3.53 -13.42
N SER A 44 6.94 -4.20 -13.68
CA SER A 44 5.62 -3.80 -13.18
C SER A 44 5.56 -3.83 -11.66
N PHE A 45 6.13 -4.87 -11.03
CA PHE A 45 6.22 -4.97 -9.58
C PHE A 45 7.13 -3.90 -8.97
N LEU A 46 8.25 -3.58 -9.63
CA LEU A 46 9.14 -2.49 -9.19
C LEU A 46 8.46 -1.13 -9.32
N VAL A 47 7.81 -0.86 -10.46
CA VAL A 47 7.07 0.39 -10.71
C VAL A 47 5.94 0.54 -9.69
N TRP A 48 5.16 -0.51 -9.44
CA TRP A 48 4.12 -0.52 -8.42
C TRP A 48 4.68 -0.39 -7.00
N GLY A 49 5.83 -1.01 -6.70
CA GLY A 49 6.48 -0.87 -5.39
C GLY A 49 6.94 0.56 -5.08
N ILE A 50 7.38 1.29 -6.11
CA ILE A 50 7.91 2.67 -5.99
C ILE A 50 6.78 3.71 -6.02
N LEU A 51 5.80 3.54 -6.92
CA LEU A 51 4.71 4.49 -7.15
C LEU A 51 3.42 4.14 -6.41
N GLY A 52 3.27 2.89 -5.97
CA GLY A 52 2.12 2.48 -5.18
C GLY A 52 2.17 3.10 -3.80
N GLU A 53 1.01 3.45 -3.29
CA GLU A 53 0.82 3.94 -1.93
C GLU A 53 -0.22 3.05 -1.27
N LEU A 54 0.12 2.44 -0.14
CA LEU A 54 -0.84 1.78 0.73
C LEU A 54 -1.25 2.78 1.80
N PRO A 55 -2.49 3.31 1.76
CA PRO A 55 -2.98 4.18 2.81
C PRO A 55 -3.23 3.35 4.07
N THR A 56 -2.59 3.73 5.17
CA THR A 56 -2.95 3.26 6.50
C THR A 56 -4.19 4.02 6.92
N THR A 57 -5.29 3.30 7.16
CA THR A 57 -6.58 3.89 7.52
C THR A 57 -6.97 3.47 8.92
N LEU A 58 -7.34 4.45 9.73
CA LEU A 58 -7.91 4.27 11.06
C LEU A 58 -9.42 4.50 10.96
N LYS A 59 -10.19 3.57 11.53
CA LYS A 59 -11.65 3.68 11.58
C LYS A 59 -12.08 4.02 12.99
N ALA A 60 -12.92 5.03 13.14
CA ALA A 60 -13.46 5.46 14.41
C ALA A 60 -14.90 5.95 14.25
N GLU A 61 -15.64 5.91 15.35
CA GLU A 61 -16.95 6.53 15.43
C GLU A 61 -16.78 7.99 15.87
N ALA A 62 -17.48 8.89 15.20
CA ALA A 62 -17.55 10.30 15.56
C ALA A 62 -18.99 10.72 15.81
N PHE A 63 -19.13 11.76 16.62
CA PHE A 63 -20.38 12.45 16.81
C PHE A 63 -20.32 13.81 16.10
N ILE A 64 -21.28 14.06 15.20
CA ILE A 64 -21.40 15.29 14.43
C ILE A 64 -22.41 16.20 15.12
N GLN A 65 -21.95 17.39 15.51
CA GLN A 65 -22.75 18.46 16.08
C GLN A 65 -22.24 19.81 15.58
N ASP A 66 -23.15 20.72 15.20
CA ASP A 66 -22.81 22.08 14.76
C ASP A 66 -21.72 22.14 13.67
N GLU A 67 -21.85 21.30 12.63
CA GLU A 67 -20.87 21.17 11.53
C GLU A 67 -19.46 20.71 11.97
N LEU A 68 -19.34 20.15 13.17
CA LEU A 68 -18.10 19.62 13.71
C LEU A 68 -18.27 18.13 14.02
N ALA A 69 -17.45 17.29 13.42
CA ALA A 69 -17.33 15.89 13.78
C ALA A 69 -16.24 15.74 14.84
N ILE A 70 -16.61 15.20 16.00
CA ILE A 70 -15.70 14.95 17.12
C ILE A 70 -15.57 13.44 17.27
N CYS A 71 -14.34 12.93 17.18
CA CYS A 71 -14.03 11.55 17.53
C CYS A 71 -12.99 11.49 18.65
N TYR A 72 -12.98 10.36 19.34
CA TYR A 72 -12.05 10.05 20.41
C TYR A 72 -11.25 8.83 20.00
N LEU A 73 -9.93 8.99 19.94
CA LEU A 73 -9.00 7.96 19.50
C LEU A 73 -8.05 7.61 20.63
N ALA A 74 -7.50 6.39 20.64
CA ALA A 74 -6.46 6.04 21.59
C ALA A 74 -5.24 6.96 21.42
N GLN A 75 -4.53 7.25 22.50
CA GLN A 75 -3.35 8.12 22.45
C GLN A 75 -2.30 7.64 21.42
N GLU A 76 -2.10 6.32 21.32
CA GLU A 76 -1.16 5.73 20.35
C GLU A 76 -1.59 6.01 18.91
N GLU A 77 -2.88 5.83 18.60
CA GLU A 77 -3.46 6.06 17.28
C GLU A 77 -3.44 7.54 16.89
N ALA A 78 -3.81 8.41 17.83
CA ALA A 78 -3.81 9.86 17.63
C ALA A 78 -2.40 10.45 17.45
N GLY A 79 -1.36 9.78 17.96
CA GLY A 79 0.03 10.17 17.76
C GLY A 79 0.48 10.12 16.29
N HIS A 80 -0.23 9.37 15.44
CA HIS A 80 0.01 9.30 13.99
C HIS A 80 -0.85 10.28 13.19
N ILE A 81 -1.68 11.08 13.84
CA ILE A 81 -2.63 11.99 13.17
C ILE A 81 -2.17 13.43 13.37
N SER A 82 -2.24 14.22 12.32
CA SER A 82 -1.96 15.64 12.31
C SER A 82 -3.11 16.45 11.69
N ALA A 83 -3.20 17.73 12.05
CA ALA A 83 -4.10 18.65 11.36
C ALA A 83 -3.74 18.71 9.86
N GLY A 84 -4.76 18.62 9.01
CA GLY A 84 -4.63 18.51 7.56
C GLY A 84 -4.73 17.08 7.02
N ASP A 85 -4.71 16.05 7.88
CA ASP A 85 -4.87 14.67 7.44
C ASP A 85 -6.24 14.44 6.80
N ARG A 86 -6.27 13.53 5.83
CA ARG A 86 -7.49 13.20 5.09
C ARG A 86 -8.43 12.37 5.97
N ALA A 87 -9.65 12.86 6.15
CA ALA A 87 -10.73 12.13 6.79
C ALA A 87 -11.86 11.86 5.81
N VAL A 88 -12.51 10.71 5.90
CA VAL A 88 -13.69 10.36 5.10
C VAL A 88 -14.82 10.04 6.06
N ILE A 89 -15.93 10.76 5.93
CA ILE A 89 -17.12 10.63 6.78
C ILE A 89 -18.32 10.39 5.89
N ASN A 90 -19.00 9.25 6.08
CA ASN A 90 -20.14 8.82 5.26
C ASN A 90 -19.86 8.90 3.73
N GLY A 91 -18.62 8.64 3.32
CA GLY A 91 -18.19 8.68 1.91
C GLY A 91 -17.83 10.07 1.37
N SER A 92 -17.99 11.13 2.17
CA SER A 92 -17.53 12.48 1.83
C SER A 92 -16.15 12.75 2.43
N GLU A 93 -15.30 13.44 1.68
CA GLU A 93 -13.92 13.73 2.08
C GLU A 93 -13.83 15.08 2.80
N TYR A 94 -13.11 15.08 3.92
CA TYR A 94 -12.85 16.21 4.80
C TYR A 94 -11.39 16.20 5.26
N GLN A 95 -11.00 17.20 6.03
CA GLN A 95 -9.66 17.29 6.63
C GLN A 95 -9.78 17.42 8.14
N VAL A 96 -8.83 16.79 8.84
CA VAL A 96 -8.67 16.96 10.28
C VAL A 96 -8.34 18.42 10.56
N THR A 97 -9.18 19.09 11.35
CA THR A 97 -9.00 20.50 11.71
C THR A 97 -8.06 20.65 12.89
N GLU A 98 -8.24 19.82 13.91
CA GLU A 98 -7.49 19.90 15.16
C GLU A 98 -7.35 18.53 15.82
N VAL A 99 -6.18 18.28 16.41
CA VAL A 99 -5.87 17.10 17.21
C VAL A 99 -5.50 17.58 18.60
N GLY A 100 -6.24 17.14 19.62
CA GLY A 100 -6.00 17.49 21.01
C GLY A 100 -4.61 17.03 21.47
N SER A 101 -3.96 17.82 22.31
CA SER A 101 -2.64 17.47 22.87
C SER A 101 -2.72 16.84 24.26
N ILE A 102 -3.89 16.87 24.89
CA ILE A 102 -4.09 16.42 26.28
C ILE A 102 -4.94 15.14 26.23
N PRO A 103 -4.43 14.00 26.74
CA PRO A 103 -5.21 12.78 26.82
C PRO A 103 -6.29 12.91 27.90
N LEU A 104 -7.53 12.60 27.50
CA LEU A 104 -8.70 12.55 28.36
C LEU A 104 -8.99 11.11 28.75
N SER A 105 -9.21 10.87 30.04
CA SER A 105 -9.66 9.57 30.51
C SER A 105 -11.07 9.25 30.00
N ARG A 106 -11.43 7.96 29.93
CA ARG A 106 -12.80 7.54 29.56
C ARG A 106 -13.87 8.29 30.35
N ALA A 107 -13.69 8.44 31.66
CA ALA A 107 -14.65 9.11 32.53
C ALA A 107 -14.80 10.61 32.23
N GLU A 108 -13.73 11.29 31.85
CA GLU A 108 -13.78 12.71 31.45
C GLU A 108 -14.54 12.88 30.13
N VAL A 109 -14.29 12.00 29.16
CA VAL A 109 -15.03 12.00 27.89
C VAL A 109 -16.51 11.72 28.13
N GLU A 110 -16.85 10.68 28.89
CA GLU A 110 -18.24 10.35 29.23
C GLU A 110 -18.94 11.45 30.01
N ALA A 111 -18.24 12.18 30.89
CA ALA A 111 -18.80 13.31 31.61
C ALA A 111 -19.10 14.52 30.71
N SER A 112 -18.36 14.67 29.61
CA SER A 112 -18.58 15.74 28.62
C SER A 112 -19.76 15.46 27.68
N LEU A 113 -20.14 14.19 27.53
CA LEU A 113 -21.21 13.75 26.62
C LEU A 113 -22.55 13.71 27.36
N GLU A 114 -23.56 14.40 26.83
CA GLU A 114 -24.89 14.42 27.44
C GLU A 114 -25.68 13.13 27.19
N SER A 115 -25.48 12.49 26.03
CA SER A 115 -26.27 11.34 25.58
C SER A 115 -25.58 10.01 25.87
N ASP A 116 -26.25 9.16 26.66
CA ASP A 116 -25.78 7.79 26.94
C ASP A 116 -25.67 6.93 25.69
N TYR A 117 -26.50 7.21 24.68
CA TYR A 117 -26.42 6.54 23.39
C TYR A 117 -25.09 6.82 22.69
N VAL A 118 -24.62 8.08 22.72
CA VAL A 118 -23.35 8.48 22.11
C VAL A 118 -22.16 7.90 22.88
N LYS A 119 -22.21 7.89 24.22
CA LYS A 119 -21.17 7.30 25.07
C LYS A 119 -20.91 5.84 24.71
N ASN A 120 -21.97 5.06 24.47
CA ASN A 120 -21.86 3.64 24.16
C ASN A 120 -21.50 3.37 22.68
N ALA A 121 -21.81 4.31 21.78
CA ALA A 121 -21.48 4.17 20.37
C ALA A 121 -20.01 4.50 20.08
N LEU A 122 -19.40 5.42 20.85
CA LEU A 122 -18.00 5.78 20.71
C LEU A 122 -17.11 4.67 21.27
N SER A 123 -16.08 4.29 20.50
CA SER A 123 -15.08 3.30 20.91
C SER A 123 -14.04 3.92 21.84
N LEU A 124 -14.48 4.30 23.05
CA LEU A 124 -13.61 4.96 24.03
C LEU A 124 -12.57 4.00 24.60
N SER A 125 -11.31 4.43 24.59
CA SER A 125 -10.17 3.79 25.25
C SER A 125 -9.99 4.31 26.68
N ASP A 126 -9.00 3.78 27.41
CA ASP A 126 -8.71 4.28 28.78
C ASP A 126 -8.19 5.73 28.74
N TRP A 127 -7.39 6.06 27.72
CA TRP A 127 -6.90 7.40 27.41
C TRP A 127 -7.23 7.75 25.96
N ASN A 128 -7.90 8.89 25.77
CA ASN A 128 -8.44 9.31 24.50
C ASN A 128 -7.92 10.69 24.13
N ILE A 129 -7.60 10.88 22.86
CA ILE A 129 -7.35 12.19 22.27
C ILE A 129 -8.56 12.59 21.46
N GLU A 130 -9.03 13.80 21.71
CA GLU A 130 -10.10 14.42 20.94
C GLU A 130 -9.57 14.86 19.58
N VAL A 131 -10.24 14.46 18.50
CA VAL A 131 -9.94 14.88 17.14
C VAL A 131 -11.17 15.56 16.55
N ARG A 132 -10.96 16.76 16.01
CA ARG A 132 -12.01 17.63 15.46
C ARG A 132 -11.86 17.74 13.95
N ILE A 133 -12.96 17.51 13.24
CA ILE A 133 -13.03 17.57 11.77
C ILE A 133 -14.18 18.50 11.40
N ALA A 134 -13.90 19.55 10.62
CA ALA A 134 -14.93 20.44 10.11
C ALA A 134 -15.71 19.75 8.99
N VAL A 135 -17.02 19.63 9.16
CA VAL A 135 -17.94 18.94 8.24
C VAL A 135 -19.13 19.83 7.86
N PRO A 136 -18.90 20.87 7.03
CA PRO A 136 -19.97 21.78 6.62
C PRO A 136 -21.06 21.03 5.88
N ASN A 137 -22.33 21.27 6.24
CA ASN A 137 -23.51 20.60 5.67
C ASN A 137 -23.60 19.07 5.87
N ALA A 138 -22.87 18.48 6.81
CA ALA A 138 -23.05 17.07 7.16
C ALA A 138 -24.30 16.86 8.05
N SER A 139 -24.95 15.70 7.90
CA SER A 139 -26.04 15.31 8.77
C SER A 139 -25.54 15.14 10.21
N GLU A 140 -26.24 15.75 11.16
CA GLU A 140 -25.96 15.60 12.59
C GLU A 140 -26.18 14.16 13.08
N GLY A 141 -25.45 13.79 14.14
CA GLY A 141 -25.54 12.48 14.78
C GLY A 141 -24.27 11.65 14.65
N LEU A 142 -24.39 10.34 14.87
CA LEU A 142 -23.26 9.42 14.78
C LEU A 142 -22.86 9.17 13.34
N ALA A 143 -21.56 9.18 13.08
CA ALA A 143 -21.00 8.87 11.79
C ALA A 143 -19.70 8.08 11.93
N SER A 144 -19.49 7.15 11.00
CA SER A 144 -18.23 6.43 10.91
C SER A 144 -17.22 7.26 10.13
N VAL A 145 -16.05 7.46 10.73
CA VAL A 145 -14.94 8.26 10.21
C VAL A 145 -13.78 7.35 9.88
N THR A 146 -13.23 7.51 8.69
CA THR A 146 -11.99 6.85 8.28
C THR A 146 -10.91 7.91 8.07
N ILE A 147 -9.89 7.93 8.92
CA ILE A 147 -8.76 8.86 8.83
C ILE A 147 -7.60 8.14 8.17
N THR A 148 -6.99 8.75 7.15
CA THR A 148 -5.79 8.23 6.50
C THR A 148 -4.58 8.92 7.10
N THR A 149 -3.76 8.17 7.84
CA THR A 149 -2.65 8.73 8.64
C THR A 149 -1.32 8.70 7.90
N GLU A 150 -1.04 7.62 7.18
CA GLU A 150 0.24 7.46 6.49
C GLU A 150 0.04 6.80 5.13
N TYR A 151 0.86 7.23 4.17
CA TYR A 151 1.01 6.55 2.88
C TYR A 151 2.31 5.74 2.90
N THR A 152 2.20 4.42 3.10
CA THR A 152 3.38 3.56 3.05
C THR A 152 3.61 3.07 1.63
N LYS A 153 4.81 3.30 1.10
CA LYS A 153 5.21 2.73 -0.20
C LYS A 153 5.52 1.24 -0.05
N PRO A 154 4.96 0.34 -0.89
CA PRO A 154 5.17 -1.09 -0.78
C PRO A 154 6.64 -1.51 -0.78
N ILE A 155 7.51 -0.78 -1.48
CA ILE A 155 8.95 -1.09 -1.51
C ILE A 155 9.63 -0.98 -0.14
N SER A 156 9.07 -0.21 0.80
CA SER A 156 9.61 -0.08 2.16
C SER A 156 9.58 -1.40 2.92
N PHE A 157 8.64 -2.30 2.63
CA PHE A 157 8.55 -3.62 3.27
C PHE A 157 9.64 -4.60 2.82
N LEU A 158 10.35 -4.32 1.72
CA LEU A 158 11.43 -5.19 1.22
C LEU A 158 12.82 -4.76 1.71
N ILE A 159 12.94 -3.54 2.25
CA ILE A 159 14.23 -2.90 2.61
C ILE A 159 14.41 -2.83 4.13
N ASN A 160 13.35 -3.05 4.90
CA ASN A 160 13.33 -3.08 6.37
C ASN A 160 13.42 -4.51 6.90
#